data_AF-K9S5E9-F1
#
_entry.id   AF-K9S5E9-F1
#
_cell.length_a   1.000
_cell.length_b   1.000
_cell.length_c   1.000
_cell.angle_alpha   90.00
_cell.angle_beta   90.00
_cell.angle_gamma   90.00
#
_symmetry.space_group_name_H-M   'P 1'
#
loop_
_entity.id
_entity.type
_entity.pdbx_description
1 polymer ?
#
loop_
_entity_poly.entity_id
_entity_poly.type
_entity_poly.pdbx_seq_one_letter_code
_entity_poly.pdbx_strand_id
1 'polypeptide(L)'
;MAFFETFTASLRQKWLDYFHANQAWLRLQMDGTSVRTPDGGRRPSSLLILGVVNALEPKLSNLMLPFYKLNSDEDALVEVLGLNFDPDMELAKDVGSRPAAAGSNLESSRLLPDTSEDL
;
A
#
# COMPACT_ATOMS: atom_id res chain seq x y z
N MET A 1 9.75 12.95 -17.61
CA MET A 1 9.42 11.60 -17.08
C MET A 1 9.09 11.57 -15.59
N ALA A 2 9.52 12.56 -14.78
CA ALA A 2 9.23 12.62 -13.34
C ALA A 2 7.74 12.51 -12.96
N PHE A 3 6.81 13.00 -13.79
CA PHE A 3 5.38 12.87 -13.50
C PHE A 3 4.90 11.41 -13.42
N PHE A 4 5.32 10.57 -14.36
CA PHE A 4 4.87 9.16 -14.40
C PHE A 4 5.48 8.38 -13.24
N GLU A 5 6.76 8.59 -12.94
CA GLU A 5 7.45 7.98 -11.78
C GLU A 5 6.80 8.37 -10.45
N THR A 6 6.52 9.66 -10.25
CA THR A 6 5.82 10.12 -9.03
C THR A 6 4.41 9.54 -8.95
N PHE A 7 3.74 9.39 -10.10
CA PHE A 7 2.41 8.81 -10.20
C PHE A 7 2.41 7.33 -9.84
N THR A 8 3.29 6.51 -10.43
CA THR A 8 3.39 5.08 -10.14
C THR A 8 3.86 4.83 -8.69
N ALA A 9 4.75 5.66 -8.15
CA ALA A 9 5.15 5.59 -6.75
C ALA A 9 3.97 5.88 -5.80
N SER A 10 3.17 6.91 -6.08
CA SER A 10 1.95 7.21 -5.32
C SER A 10 0.93 6.07 -5.42
N LEU A 11 0.76 5.49 -6.61
CA LEU A 11 -0.16 4.38 -6.85
C LEU A 11 0.26 3.12 -6.09
N ARG A 12 1.57 2.81 -6.08
CA ARG A 12 2.15 1.73 -5.28
C ARG A 12 1.82 1.90 -3.80
N GLN A 13 2.05 3.09 -3.24
CA GLN A 13 1.76 3.34 -1.83
C GLN A 13 0.27 3.13 -1.51
N LYS A 14 -0.63 3.70 -2.33
CA LYS A 14 -2.07 3.53 -2.16
C LYS A 14 -2.51 2.07 -2.23
N TRP A 15 -1.92 1.30 -3.15
CA TRP A 15 -2.18 -0.13 -3.27
C TRP A 15 -1.73 -0.89 -2.00
N LEU A 16 -0.54 -0.59 -1.48
CA LEU A 16 -0.03 -1.19 -0.24
C LEU A 16 -0.91 -0.84 0.97
N ASP A 17 -1.31 0.42 1.11
CA ASP A 17 -2.18 0.87 2.20
C ASP A 17 -3.53 0.15 2.14
N TYR A 18 -4.11 0.03 0.94
CA TYR A 18 -5.34 -0.72 0.71
C TYR A 18 -5.16 -2.19 1.06
N PHE A 19 -4.09 -2.82 0.56
CA PHE A 19 -3.82 -4.23 0.82
C PHE A 19 -3.69 -4.48 2.32
N HIS A 20 -2.91 -3.66 3.03
CA HIS A 20 -2.74 -3.73 4.49
C HIS A 20 -4.07 -3.58 5.25
N ALA A 21 -4.93 -2.64 4.85
CA ALA A 21 -6.24 -2.47 5.48
C ALA A 21 -7.22 -3.64 5.20
N ASN A 22 -6.99 -4.41 4.15
CA ASN A 22 -7.92 -5.41 3.60
C ASN A 22 -7.36 -6.83 3.55
N GLN A 23 -6.25 -7.10 4.26
CA GLN A 23 -5.49 -8.35 4.16
C GLN A 23 -6.34 -9.61 4.34
N ALA A 24 -7.33 -9.56 5.24
CA ALA A 24 -8.13 -10.74 5.60
C ALA A 24 -8.84 -11.36 4.39
N TRP A 25 -9.55 -10.56 3.59
CA TRP A 25 -10.27 -11.08 2.44
C TRP A 25 -9.37 -11.23 1.21
N LEU A 26 -8.34 -10.38 1.07
CA LEU A 26 -7.38 -10.47 -0.03
C LEU A 26 -6.58 -11.76 0.03
N ARG A 27 -6.14 -12.19 1.22
CA ARG A 27 -5.47 -13.48 1.39
C ARG A 27 -6.39 -14.65 1.06
N LEU A 28 -7.65 -14.60 1.52
CA LEU A 28 -8.65 -15.61 1.16
C LEU A 28 -8.89 -15.67 -0.36
N GLN A 29 -8.94 -14.51 -1.03
CA GLN A 29 -9.06 -14.44 -2.48
C GLN A 29 -7.82 -15.03 -3.17
N MET A 30 -6.62 -14.75 -2.66
CA MET A 30 -5.34 -15.23 -3.19
C MET A 30 -5.13 -16.75 -3.03
N ASP A 31 -5.76 -17.37 -2.04
CA ASP A 31 -5.77 -18.83 -1.89
C ASP A 31 -6.48 -19.52 -3.05
N GLY A 32 -7.51 -18.87 -3.63
CA GLY A 32 -8.19 -19.34 -4.84
C GLY A 32 -7.48 -18.92 -6.12
N THR A 33 -7.19 -17.63 -6.28
CA THR A 33 -6.61 -17.06 -7.50
C THR A 33 -5.50 -16.07 -7.16
N SER A 34 -4.26 -16.51 -7.37
CA SER A 34 -3.07 -15.67 -7.24
C SER A 34 -2.15 -15.80 -8.46
N VAL A 35 -1.38 -14.75 -8.71
CA VAL A 35 -0.38 -14.67 -9.78
C VAL A 35 1.01 -14.67 -9.16
N ARG A 36 1.94 -15.42 -9.73
CA ARG A 36 3.34 -15.41 -9.29
C ARG A 36 4.01 -14.11 -9.71
N THR A 37 4.79 -13.55 -8.80
CA THR A 37 5.52 -12.31 -9.04
C THR A 37 7.00 -12.57 -9.29
N PRO A 38 7.73 -11.66 -9.98
CA PRO A 38 9.15 -11.83 -10.29
C PRO A 38 10.07 -11.93 -9.05
N ASP A 39 9.63 -11.37 -7.92
CA ASP A 39 10.31 -11.43 -6.62
C ASP A 39 10.10 -12.77 -5.89
N GLY A 40 9.44 -13.75 -6.52
CA GLY A 40 9.23 -15.10 -5.99
C GLY A 40 8.02 -15.25 -5.08
N GLY A 41 7.28 -14.17 -4.86
CA GLY A 41 6.05 -14.16 -4.07
C GLY A 41 4.78 -14.36 -4.91
N ARG A 42 3.66 -13.87 -4.36
CA ARG A 42 2.34 -13.92 -5.00
C ARG A 42 1.62 -12.59 -4.84
N ARG A 43 0.78 -12.28 -5.82
CA ARG A 43 -0.13 -11.13 -5.78
C ARG A 43 -1.55 -11.53 -6.17
N PRO A 44 -2.55 -10.70 -5.85
CA PRO A 44 -3.90 -10.83 -6.42
C PRO A 44 -3.90 -10.75 -7.96
N SER A 45 -5.01 -11.17 -8.57
CA SER A 45 -5.17 -11.10 -10.02
C SER A 45 -5.06 -9.67 -10.56
N SER A 46 -4.61 -9.53 -11.80
CA SER A 46 -4.38 -8.21 -12.41
C SER A 46 -5.64 -7.37 -12.51
N LEU A 47 -6.78 -7.97 -12.86
CA LEU A 47 -8.08 -7.28 -12.82
C LEU A 47 -8.45 -6.73 -11.44
N LEU A 48 -8.18 -7.47 -10.36
CA LEU A 48 -8.47 -7.01 -9.02
C LEU A 48 -7.60 -5.80 -8.69
N ILE A 49 -6.30 -5.89 -8.94
CA ILE A 49 -5.36 -4.79 -8.72
C ILE A 49 -5.82 -3.56 -9.52
N LEU A 50 -6.04 -3.70 -10.83
CA LEU A 50 -6.46 -2.61 -11.72
C LEU A 50 -7.80 -1.99 -11.29
N GLY A 51 -8.78 -2.80 -10.90
CA GLY A 51 -10.07 -2.33 -10.40
C GLY A 51 -9.92 -1.50 -9.13
N VAL A 52 -9.12 -1.97 -8.17
CA VAL A 52 -8.86 -1.26 -6.92
C VAL A 52 -8.09 0.03 -7.17
N VAL A 53 -6.97 -0.01 -7.90
CA VAL A 53 -6.15 1.18 -8.11
C VAL A 53 -6.86 2.24 -8.94
N ASN A 54 -7.77 1.83 -9.83
CA ASN A 54 -8.63 2.75 -10.56
C ASN A 54 -9.64 3.47 -9.65
N ALA A 55 -10.08 2.83 -8.56
CA ALA A 55 -10.91 3.47 -7.54
C ALA A 55 -10.10 4.38 -6.60
N LEU A 56 -8.85 4.01 -6.27
CA LEU A 56 -7.97 4.77 -5.37
C LEU A 56 -7.33 6.01 -6.04
N GLU A 57 -7.17 5.98 -7.37
CA GLU A 57 -6.60 7.08 -8.14
C GLU A 57 -7.44 7.35 -9.40
N PRO A 58 -8.44 8.25 -9.31
CA PRO A 58 -9.31 8.58 -10.44
C PRO A 58 -8.56 9.08 -11.68
N LYS A 59 -7.35 9.66 -11.51
CA LYS A 59 -6.53 10.07 -12.66
C LYS A 59 -6.04 8.89 -13.49
N LEU A 60 -5.94 7.69 -12.91
CA LEU A 60 -5.60 6.47 -13.63
C LEU A 60 -6.64 6.14 -14.70
N SER A 61 -7.93 6.42 -14.45
CA SER A 61 -9.01 6.13 -15.42
C SER A 61 -8.79 6.81 -16.78
N ASN A 62 -8.17 8.00 -16.79
CA ASN A 62 -7.84 8.70 -18.02
C ASN A 62 -6.72 8.01 -18.83
N LEU A 63 -5.88 7.20 -18.16
CA LEU A 63 -4.80 6.43 -18.77
C LEU A 63 -5.23 5.01 -19.15
N MET A 64 -6.25 4.46 -18.50
CA MET A 64 -6.72 3.10 -18.76
C MET A 64 -7.21 2.90 -20.20
N LEU A 65 -7.96 3.86 -20.75
CA LEU A 65 -8.45 3.76 -22.14
C LEU A 65 -7.32 3.68 -23.18
N PRO A 66 -6.32 4.58 -23.21
CA PRO A 66 -5.22 4.47 -24.16
C PRO A 66 -4.33 3.26 -23.89
N PHE A 67 -4.13 2.86 -22.62
CA PHE A 67 -3.34 1.68 -22.29
C PHE A 67 -3.98 0.39 -22.80
N TYR A 68 -5.27 0.18 -22.57
CA TYR A 68 -5.98 -1.00 -23.10
C TYR A 68 -6.04 -1.05 -24.63
N LYS A 69 -6.07 0.11 -25.30
CA LYS A 69 -5.99 0.15 -26.77
C LYS A 69 -4.61 -0.25 -27.29
N LEU A 70 -3.56 0.00 -26.51
CA LEU A 70 -2.18 -0.31 -26.89
C LEU A 70 -1.83 -1.76 -26.55
N ASN A 71 -2.21 -2.23 -25.36
CA ASN A 71 -2.04 -3.59 -24.92
C ASN A 71 -3.17 -3.97 -23.96
N SER A 72 -3.93 -5.01 -24.31
CA SER A 72 -5.02 -5.53 -23.48
C SER A 72 -4.56 -6.57 -22.46
N ASP A 73 -3.26 -6.87 -22.42
CA ASP A 73 -2.66 -7.76 -21.42
C ASP A 73 -2.59 -7.06 -20.05
N GLU A 74 -3.43 -7.52 -19.14
CA GLU A 74 -3.57 -6.98 -17.79
C GLU A 74 -2.32 -7.15 -16.94
N ASP A 75 -1.56 -8.24 -17.13
CA ASP A 75 -0.32 -8.48 -16.41
C ASP A 75 0.74 -7.48 -16.84
N ALA A 76 0.84 -7.21 -18.15
CA ALA A 76 1.72 -6.18 -18.68
C ALA A 76 1.33 -4.78 -18.17
N LEU A 77 0.04 -4.48 -18.03
CA LEU A 77 -0.42 -3.21 -17.45
C LEU A 77 -0.01 -3.07 -15.98
N VAL A 78 -0.20 -4.12 -15.18
CA VAL A 78 0.22 -4.15 -13.77
C VAL A 78 1.74 -3.97 -13.64
N GLU A 79 2.52 -4.57 -14.56
CA GLU A 79 3.97 -4.41 -14.61
C GLU A 79 4.39 -2.96 -14.92
N VAL A 80 3.80 -2.33 -15.96
CA VAL A 80 4.09 -0.93 -16.33
C VAL A 80 3.70 0.06 -15.23
N LEU A 81 2.64 -0.24 -14.47
CA LEU A 81 2.24 0.55 -13.31
C LEU A 81 3.15 0.32 -12.08
N GLY A 82 4.08 -0.62 -12.16
CA GLY A 82 5.00 -0.94 -11.07
C GLY A 82 4.32 -1.66 -9.91
N LEU A 83 3.27 -2.44 -10.18
CA LEU A 83 2.45 -3.15 -9.19
C LEU A 83 2.66 -4.67 -9.21
N ASN A 84 3.61 -5.17 -10.02
CA ASN A 84 3.93 -6.59 -10.14
C ASN A 84 4.92 -7.06 -9.06
N PHE A 85 4.51 -6.99 -7.79
CA PHE A 85 5.30 -7.41 -6.63
C PHE A 85 4.41 -8.10 -5.58
N ASP A 86 5.02 -8.82 -4.65
CA ASP A 86 4.30 -9.41 -3.52
C ASP A 86 4.03 -8.35 -2.43
N PRO A 87 2.76 -8.01 -2.16
CA PRO A 87 2.43 -6.96 -1.20
C PRO A 87 2.75 -7.34 0.25
N ASP A 88 2.69 -8.61 0.63
CA ASP A 88 3.06 -9.06 1.97
C ASP A 88 4.59 -8.92 2.18
N MET A 89 5.39 -9.29 1.17
CA MET A 89 6.84 -9.11 1.21
C MET A 89 7.24 -7.63 1.25
N GLU A 90 6.56 -6.78 0.49
CA GLU A 90 6.85 -5.35 0.46
C GLU A 90 6.50 -4.67 1.79
N LEU A 91 5.35 -5.02 2.39
CA LEU A 91 4.96 -4.53 3.72
C LEU A 91 5.96 -4.99 4.80
N ALA A 92 6.50 -6.21 4.70
CA ALA A 92 7.49 -6.72 5.65
C ALA A 92 8.82 -5.92 5.62
N LYS A 93 9.24 -5.45 4.43
CA LYS A 93 10.43 -4.59 4.29
C LYS A 93 10.24 -3.24 4.99
N ASP A 94 9.03 -2.70 4.93
CA ASP A 94 8.71 -1.40 5.50
C ASP A 94 8.68 -1.44 7.04
N VAL A 95 8.19 -2.54 7.62
CA VAL A 95 8.28 -2.80 9.08
C VAL A 95 9.73 -2.99 9.54
N GLY A 96 10.56 -3.67 8.74
CA GLY A 96 11.99 -3.86 9.03
C GLY A 96 12.83 -2.58 8.89
N SER A 97 12.34 -1.58 8.16
CA SER A 97 13.04 -0.31 7.89
C SER A 97 12.66 0.81 8.86
N ARG A 98 11.64 0.62 9.71
CA ARG A 98 11.32 1.59 10.77
C ARG A 98 12.30 1.40 11.92
N PRO A 99 13.23 2.35 12.20
CA PRO A 99 13.99 2.30 13.43
C PRO A 99 12.98 2.28 14.58
N ALA A 100 13.16 1.36 15.52
CA ALA A 100 12.39 1.31 16.75
C ALA A 100 12.49 2.68 17.43
N ALA A 101 11.50 3.55 17.18
CA ALA A 101 11.43 4.85 17.81
C ALA A 101 11.23 4.59 19.30
N ALA A 102 12.30 4.87 20.04
CA ALA A 102 12.38 4.79 21.48
C ALA A 102 11.11 5.36 22.11
N GLY A 103 10.47 4.55 22.94
CA GLY A 103 9.52 5.06 23.92
C GLY A 103 10.28 6.00 24.84
N SER A 104 10.12 7.30 24.64
CA SER A 104 10.58 8.30 25.58
C SER A 104 9.49 9.35 25.78
N ASN A 105 8.98 9.34 27.01
CA ASN A 105 8.43 10.46 27.77
C ASN A 105 6.89 10.53 27.91
N LEU A 106 6.34 9.59 28.68
CA LEU A 106 5.07 9.76 29.40
C LEU A 106 5.36 10.24 30.83
N GLU A 107 6.10 11.33 31.02
CA GLU A 107 6.38 11.83 32.38
C GLU A 107 6.66 13.34 32.40
N SER A 108 5.79 14.12 31.76
CA SER A 108 5.82 15.59 31.87
C SER A 108 4.42 16.17 31.95
N SER A 109 3.63 15.73 32.93
CA SER A 109 2.48 16.46 33.46
C SER A 109 1.91 15.72 34.67
N ARG A 110 2.47 15.98 35.86
CA ARG A 110 1.80 16.00 37.17
C ARG A 110 2.85 16.11 38.29
N LEU A 111 3.57 17.23 38.30
CA LEU A 111 4.19 17.72 39.52
C LEU A 111 3.15 18.65 40.18
N LEU A 112 2.64 18.25 41.34
CA LEU A 112 1.80 19.06 42.23
C LEU A 112 2.58 20.29 42.72
N PRO A 113 1.86 21.33 43.16
CA PRO A 113 2.11 21.83 44.50
C PRO A 113 0.85 21.77 45.37
N ASP A 114 1.09 21.33 46.59
CA ASP A 114 0.27 21.43 47.78
C ASP A 114 -0.07 22.90 48.05
N THR A 115 -1.36 23.24 48.11
CA THR A 115 -1.81 24.40 48.87
C THR A 115 -2.93 23.95 49.79
N SER A 116 -2.50 23.47 50.95
CA SER A 116 -3.27 23.49 52.18
C SER A 116 -3.82 24.91 52.45
N GLU A 117 -5.13 25.07 52.57
CA GLU A 117 -5.73 26.13 53.38
C GLU A 117 -6.95 25.57 54.15
N ASP A 118 -6.74 25.40 55.46
CA ASP A 118 -7.72 25.23 56.52
C ASP A 118 -8.75 26.38 56.52
N LEU A 119 -10.05 26.03 56.66
CA LEU A 119 -11.00 26.45 57.73
C LEU A 119 -12.45 26.11 57.37
#